data_AF-A0A539DV89-F1
#
_entry.id   AF-A0A539DV89-F1
#
_cell.length_a   1.000
_cell.length_b   1.000
_cell.length_c   1.000
_cell.angle_alpha   90.00
_cell.angle_beta   90.00
_cell.angle_gamma   90.00
#
_symmetry.space_group_name_H-M   'P 1'
#
loop_
_entity.id
_entity.type
_entity.pdbx_description
1 polymer ?
#
loop_
_entity_poly.entity_id
_entity_poly.type
_entity_poly.pdbx_seq_one_letter_code
_entity_poly.pdbx_strand_id
1 'polypeptide(L)'
;MVVDDPALRDLTFALTDEVLRFDDPRGAARRFAAIVGDIGVPRSLGLVDRVSLAVGAKVARVLPRLVMPMVRARMMREANGVVLSADDPAFADHVVRRRDQGFHLNVNVLGEAILSDAEADVRMAMLRERITCR
;
A
#
# COMPACT_ATOMS: atom_id res chain seq x y z
N MET A 1 11.34 -10.17 -11.32
CA MET A 1 10.10 -10.60 -10.66
C MET A 1 10.45 -10.88 -9.20
N VAL A 2 9.84 -10.17 -8.26
CA VAL A 2 10.19 -10.06 -6.82
C VAL A 2 10.07 -11.39 -6.03
N VAL A 3 9.95 -12.54 -6.71
CA VAL A 3 9.40 -13.78 -6.13
C VAL A 3 10.47 -14.80 -5.68
N ASP A 4 11.74 -14.68 -6.11
CA ASP A 4 12.77 -15.70 -5.82
C ASP A 4 13.74 -15.35 -4.67
N ASP A 5 13.67 -14.13 -4.11
CA ASP A 5 14.45 -13.78 -2.92
C ASP A 5 13.56 -13.83 -1.67
N PRO A 6 13.71 -14.87 -0.82
CA PRO A 6 12.91 -15.01 0.38
C PRO A 6 13.10 -13.84 1.36
N ALA A 7 14.31 -13.28 1.46
CA ALA A 7 14.58 -12.16 2.37
C ALA A 7 13.89 -10.87 1.90
N LEU A 8 13.85 -10.63 0.58
CA LEU A 8 13.11 -9.49 0.03
C LEU A 8 11.60 -9.63 0.23
N ARG A 9 11.08 -10.85 0.07
CA ARG A 9 9.67 -11.14 0.30
C ARG A 9 9.28 -10.93 1.77
N ASP A 10 10.06 -11.49 2.68
CA ASP A 10 9.80 -11.39 4.12
C ASP A 10 9.90 -9.93 4.58
N LEU A 11 10.89 -9.18 4.07
CA LEU A 11 11.01 -7.74 4.29
C LEU A 11 9.76 -7.00 3.81
N THR A 12 9.30 -7.28 2.59
CA THR A 12 8.13 -6.59 2.01
C THR A 12 6.87 -6.88 2.82
N PHE A 13 6.65 -8.13 3.23
CA PHE A 13 5.49 -8.48 4.05
C PHE A 13 5.55 -7.83 5.43
N ALA A 14 6.67 -7.95 6.14
CA ALA A 14 6.82 -7.36 7.47
C ALA A 14 6.65 -5.83 7.43
N LEU A 15 7.24 -5.17 6.43
CA LEU A 15 7.09 -3.73 6.25
C LEU A 15 5.63 -3.33 5.97
N THR A 16 4.94 -4.06 5.09
CA THR A 16 3.57 -3.71 4.69
C THR A 16 2.58 -3.96 5.83
N ASP A 17 2.64 -5.12 6.48
CA ASP A 17 1.69 -5.50 7.53
C ASP A 17 1.96 -4.72 8.83
N GLU A 18 3.23 -4.60 9.21
CA GLU A 18 3.56 -4.10 10.53
C GLU A 18 3.82 -2.61 10.56
N VAL A 19 4.37 -1.99 9.50
CA VAL A 19 4.70 -0.55 9.53
C VAL A 19 3.51 0.32 9.12
N LEU A 20 2.72 -0.11 8.13
CA LEU A 20 1.57 0.66 7.65
C LEU A 20 0.39 0.66 8.62
N ARG A 21 0.33 -0.32 9.52
CA ARG A 21 -0.72 -0.48 10.54
C ARG A 21 -0.58 0.47 11.73
N PHE A 22 0.59 1.08 11.95
CA PHE A 22 0.77 2.04 13.06
C PHE A 22 0.26 3.44 12.70
N ASP A 23 -0.60 3.98 13.55
CA ASP A 23 -1.01 5.39 13.52
C ASP A 23 0.03 6.30 14.21
N ASP A 24 0.74 5.82 15.23
CA ASP A 24 1.81 6.57 15.92
C ASP A 24 3.14 6.49 15.15
N PRO A 25 3.72 7.64 14.70
CA PRO A 25 4.99 7.66 13.98
C PRO A 25 6.16 7.10 14.79
N ARG A 26 6.15 7.22 16.13
CA ARG A 26 7.25 6.69 16.96
C ARG A 26 7.21 5.18 17.07
N GLY A 27 6.02 4.59 17.19
CA GLY A 27 5.81 3.14 17.11
C GLY A 27 6.23 2.60 15.74
N ALA A 28 5.74 3.23 14.67
CA ALA A 28 6.06 2.87 13.29
C ALA A 28 7.58 2.89 13.03
N ALA A 29 8.29 3.94 13.47
CA ALA A 29 9.73 4.05 13.29
C ALA A 29 10.54 3.01 14.08
N ARG A 30 10.11 2.68 15.31
CA ARG A 30 10.74 1.63 16.10
C ARG A 30 10.57 0.28 15.41
N ARG A 31 9.38 -0.03 14.91
CA ARG A 31 9.13 -1.29 14.23
C ARG A 31 9.86 -1.37 12.89
N PHE A 32 9.85 -0.29 12.11
CA PHE A 32 10.62 -0.18 10.88
C PHE A 32 12.11 -0.47 11.10
N ALA A 33 12.71 0.15 12.10
CA ALA A 33 14.12 -0.08 12.43
C ALA A 33 14.40 -1.50 12.91
N ALA A 34 13.46 -2.10 13.66
CA ALA A 34 13.57 -3.50 14.10
C ALA A 34 13.52 -4.47 12.92
N ILE A 35 12.54 -4.33 12.02
CA ILE A 35 12.39 -5.18 10.83
C ILE A 35 13.66 -5.15 9.96
N VAL A 36 14.20 -3.95 9.71
CA VAL A 36 15.43 -3.79 8.92
C VAL A 36 16.65 -4.35 9.66
N GLY A 37 16.65 -4.32 10.99
CA GLY A 37 17.71 -4.95 11.81
C GLY A 37 17.65 -6.49 11.80
N ASP A 38 16.44 -7.04 11.86
CA ASP A 38 16.19 -8.49 11.97
C ASP A 38 16.38 -9.21 10.63
N ILE A 39 15.80 -8.66 9.56
CA ILE A 39 15.84 -9.26 8.21
C ILE A 39 17.08 -8.80 7.45
N GLY A 40 17.60 -7.61 7.77
CA GLY A 40 18.69 -6.99 7.06
C GLY A 40 18.25 -6.30 5.77
N VAL A 41 19.24 -6.04 4.91
CA VAL A 41 19.04 -5.36 3.63
C VAL A 41 19.33 -6.37 2.51
N PRO A 42 18.29 -6.94 1.86
CA PRO A 42 18.43 -7.95 0.81
C PRO A 42 19.35 -7.49 -0.32
N ARG A 43 20.20 -8.39 -0.83
CA ARG A 43 21.15 -8.06 -1.92
C ARG A 43 20.47 -7.88 -3.27
N SER A 44 19.27 -8.43 -3.43
CA SER A 44 18.41 -8.27 -4.60
C SER A 44 17.90 -6.83 -4.78
N LEU A 45 17.93 -6.01 -3.73
CA LEU A 45 17.62 -4.59 -3.83
C LEU A 45 18.71 -3.84 -4.60
N GLY A 46 18.26 -2.89 -5.44
CA GLY A 46 19.16 -1.94 -6.09
C GLY A 46 20.03 -1.20 -5.06
N LEU A 47 21.22 -0.77 -5.45
CA LEU A 47 22.16 -0.07 -4.56
C LEU A 47 21.50 1.13 -3.85
N VAL A 48 20.70 1.89 -4.59
CA VAL A 48 19.97 3.05 -4.07
C VAL A 48 18.96 2.63 -2.99
N ASP A 49 18.15 1.60 -3.24
CA ASP A 49 17.14 1.13 -2.28
C ASP A 49 17.80 0.55 -1.02
N ARG A 50 18.93 -0.14 -1.17
CA ARG A 50 19.70 -0.67 -0.03
C ARG A 50 20.19 0.44 0.89
N VAL A 51 20.79 1.48 0.31
CA VAL A 51 21.28 2.63 1.08
C VAL A 51 20.10 3.37 1.71
N SER A 52 19.03 3.60 0.95
CA SER A 52 17.83 4.28 1.42
C SER A 52 17.17 3.56 2.59
N LEU A 53 17.08 2.22 2.53
CA LEU A 53 16.53 1.40 3.59
C LEU A 53 17.39 1.44 4.86
N ALA A 54 18.71 1.28 4.71
CA ALA A 54 19.64 1.30 5.84
C ALA A 54 19.69 2.68 6.53
N VAL A 55 19.74 3.76 5.74
CA VAL A 55 19.72 5.13 6.24
C VAL A 55 18.36 5.44 6.87
N GLY A 56 17.28 5.10 6.17
CA GLY A 56 15.91 5.29 6.65
C GLY A 56 15.68 4.65 8.01
N ALA A 57 16.11 3.39 8.20
CA ALA A 57 15.96 2.68 9.48
C ALA A 57 16.66 3.38 10.65
N LYS A 58 17.83 3.98 10.40
CA LYS A 58 18.57 4.75 11.42
C LYS A 58 17.92 6.11 11.69
N VAL A 59 17.60 6.85 10.62
CA VAL A 59 17.07 8.22 10.74
C VAL A 59 15.63 8.22 11.26
N ALA A 60 14.82 7.19 10.96
CA ALA A 60 13.45 7.08 11.44
C ALA A 60 13.36 7.11 12.98
N ARG A 61 14.35 6.54 13.69
CA ARG A 61 14.39 6.57 15.16
C ARG A 61 14.60 7.98 15.73
N VAL A 62 15.25 8.86 14.97
CA VAL A 62 15.57 10.24 15.37
C VAL A 62 14.47 11.21 14.95
N LEU A 63 14.00 11.10 13.70
CA LEU A 63 13.00 11.98 13.09
C LEU A 63 11.77 11.21 12.58
N PRO A 64 11.04 10.49 13.46
CA PRO A 64 9.94 9.63 13.06
C PRO A 64 8.82 10.39 12.32
N ARG A 65 8.55 11.62 12.76
CA ARG A 65 7.49 12.46 12.17
C ARG A 65 7.78 12.91 10.75
N LEU A 66 9.04 12.90 10.31
CA LEU A 66 9.43 13.28 8.96
C LEU A 66 9.63 12.04 8.07
N VAL A 67 10.32 11.02 8.60
CA VAL A 67 10.68 9.82 7.82
C VAL A 67 9.48 8.92 7.59
N MET A 68 8.63 8.69 8.60
CA MET A 68 7.53 7.73 8.47
C MET A 68 6.49 8.11 7.41
N PRO A 69 6.08 9.38 7.27
CA PRO A 69 5.24 9.80 6.14
C PRO A 69 5.87 9.52 4.77
N MET A 70 7.19 9.74 4.64
CA MET A 70 7.90 9.45 3.38
C MET A 70 7.95 7.95 3.07
N VAL A 71 8.21 7.12 4.09
CA VAL A 71 8.20 5.66 3.96
C VAL A 71 6.80 5.17 3.56
N ARG A 72 5.76 5.63 4.25
CA ARG A 72 4.35 5.32 3.92
C ARG A 72 4.01 5.73 2.49
N ALA A 73 4.37 6.95 2.08
CA ALA A 73 4.11 7.44 0.73
C ALA A 73 4.85 6.61 -0.34
N ARG A 74 6.10 6.19 -0.09
CA ARG A 74 6.84 5.31 -1.01
C ARG A 74 6.13 3.97 -1.18
N MET A 75 5.74 3.32 -0.08
CA MET A 75 5.02 2.04 -0.11
C MET A 75 3.68 2.15 -0.83
N MET A 76 2.90 3.20 -0.54
CA MET A 76 1.62 3.44 -1.21
C MET A 76 1.78 3.70 -2.71
N ARG A 77 2.81 4.42 -3.15
CA ARG A 77 3.09 4.59 -4.59
C ARG A 77 3.37 3.28 -5.31
N GLU A 78 4.03 2.32 -4.64
CA GLU A 78 4.27 0.99 -5.22
C GLU A 78 2.98 0.16 -5.26
N ALA A 79 2.08 0.33 -4.28
CA ALA A 79 0.77 -0.34 -4.25
C ALA A 79 -0.26 0.25 -5.23
N ASN A 80 -0.21 1.57 -5.48
CA ASN A 80 -1.16 2.30 -6.33
C ASN A 80 -1.20 1.84 -7.80
N GLY A 81 -0.18 1.10 -8.27
CA GLY A 81 -0.22 0.47 -9.60
C GLY A 81 -1.14 -0.75 -9.70
N VAL A 82 -1.60 -1.27 -8.55
CA VAL A 82 -2.37 -2.53 -8.45
C VAL A 82 -3.75 -2.31 -7.83
N VAL A 83 -3.88 -1.35 -6.89
CA VAL A 83 -5.14 -1.02 -6.22
C VAL A 83 -5.50 0.44 -6.51
N LEU A 84 -6.54 0.64 -7.31
CA LEU A 84 -7.13 1.97 -7.54
C LEU A 84 -8.13 2.24 -6.42
N SER A 85 -7.99 3.40 -5.75
CA SER A 85 -8.98 3.81 -4.77
C SER A 85 -10.32 4.10 -5.45
N ALA A 86 -11.40 3.57 -4.88
CA ALA A 86 -12.76 3.82 -5.37
C ALA A 86 -13.24 5.26 -5.12
N ASP A 87 -12.52 6.02 -4.29
CA ASP A 87 -12.80 7.43 -3.97
C ASP A 87 -11.91 8.41 -4.78
N ASP A 88 -10.97 7.90 -5.58
CA ASP A 88 -10.08 8.74 -6.38
C ASP A 88 -10.74 9.10 -7.72
N PRO A 89 -10.87 10.40 -8.06
CA PRO A 89 -11.33 10.84 -9.39
C PRO A 89 -10.57 10.17 -10.54
N ALA A 90 -9.30 9.79 -10.32
CA ALA A 90 -8.49 9.07 -11.30
C ALA A 90 -9.03 7.67 -11.64
N PHE A 91 -9.88 7.06 -10.80
CA PHE A 91 -10.58 5.81 -11.12
C PHE A 91 -11.57 6.02 -12.28
N ALA A 92 -12.38 7.09 -12.23
CA ALA A 92 -13.32 7.40 -13.30
C ALA A 92 -12.58 7.63 -14.63
N ASP A 93 -11.52 8.44 -14.61
CA ASP A 93 -10.66 8.66 -15.79
C ASP A 93 -10.02 7.37 -16.30
N HIS A 94 -9.62 6.47 -15.41
CA HIS A 94 -9.08 5.16 -15.79
C HIS A 94 -10.14 4.29 -16.46
N VAL A 95 -11.36 4.25 -15.91
CA VAL A 95 -12.48 3.49 -16.47
C VAL A 95 -12.85 4.01 -17.86
N VAL A 96 -12.99 5.33 -18.02
CA VAL A 96 -13.30 5.97 -19.31
C VAL A 96 -12.23 5.65 -20.35
N ARG A 97 -10.95 5.90 -20.03
CA ARG A 97 -9.83 5.65 -20.95
C ARG A 97 -9.73 4.19 -21.39
N ARG A 98 -9.98 3.24 -20.48
CA ARG A 98 -9.95 1.80 -20.80
C ARG A 98 -11.14 1.38 -21.66
N ARG A 99 -12.33 1.94 -21.41
CA ARG A 99 -13.50 1.74 -22.28
C ARG A 99 -13.26 2.29 -23.69
N ASP A 100 -12.69 3.48 -23.82
CA ASP A 100 -12.35 4.08 -25.13
C ASP A 100 -11.34 3.24 -25.91
N GLN A 101 -10.48 2.51 -25.19
CA GLN A 101 -9.55 1.54 -25.77
C GLN A 101 -10.19 0.17 -26.11
N GLY A 102 -11.49 0.01 -25.90
CA GLY A 102 -12.23 -1.22 -26.18
C GLY A 102 -12.11 -2.32 -25.12
N PHE A 103 -11.56 -2.01 -23.93
CA PHE A 103 -11.43 -2.99 -22.85
C PHE A 103 -12.67 -3.03 -21.95
N HIS A 104 -13.15 -4.25 -21.67
CA HIS A 104 -14.10 -4.49 -20.59
C HIS A 104 -13.35 -4.63 -19.26
N LEU A 105 -13.72 -3.84 -18.26
CA LEU A 105 -13.10 -3.86 -16.94
C LEU A 105 -13.86 -4.79 -16.00
N ASN A 106 -13.15 -5.73 -15.37
CA ASN A 106 -13.64 -6.48 -14.22
C ASN A 106 -13.12 -5.81 -12.95
N VAL A 107 -14.01 -5.20 -12.18
CA VAL A 107 -13.66 -4.43 -10.98
C VAL A 107 -14.05 -5.25 -9.76
N ASN A 108 -13.08 -5.50 -8.87
CA ASN A 108 -13.34 -6.10 -7.58
C ASN A 108 -13.18 -5.04 -6.49
N VAL A 109 -14.23 -4.85 -5.69
CA VAL A 109 -14.23 -3.90 -4.58
C VAL A 109 -13.68 -4.62 -3.35
N LEU A 110 -12.55 -4.13 -2.84
CA LEU A 110 -12.01 -4.62 -1.58
C LEU A 110 -12.84 -4.08 -0.41
N GLY A 111 -13.20 -4.96 0.52
CA GLY A 111 -14.03 -4.64 1.67
C GLY A 111 -13.79 -5.59 2.82
N GLU A 112 -14.11 -5.12 4.01
CA GLU A 112 -14.22 -5.97 5.19
C GLU A 112 -15.43 -6.91 5.05
N ALA A 113 -15.43 -7.99 5.83
CA ALA A 113 -16.52 -8.96 5.81
C ALA A 113 -17.86 -8.29 6.15
N ILE A 114 -18.91 -8.62 5.39
CA ILE A 114 -20.27 -8.15 5.63
C ILE A 114 -20.90 -9.09 6.67
N LEU A 115 -21.35 -8.54 7.80
CA LEU A 115 -21.85 -9.33 8.93
C LEU A 115 -23.37 -9.35 9.01
N SER A 116 -24.07 -8.57 8.18
CA SER A 116 -25.54 -8.53 8.13
C SER A 116 -26.08 -8.11 6.76
N ASP A 117 -27.35 -8.44 6.50
CA ASP A 117 -28.05 -8.03 5.28
C ASP A 117 -28.20 -6.49 5.19
N ALA A 118 -28.37 -5.81 6.32
CA ALA A 118 -28.45 -4.36 6.36
C ALA A 118 -27.14 -3.68 5.90
N GLU A 119 -25.98 -4.23 6.31
CA GLU A 119 -24.67 -3.77 5.81
C GLU A 119 -24.50 -4.05 4.32
N ALA A 120 -25.01 -5.20 3.84
CA ALA A 120 -24.98 -5.54 2.42
C ALA A 120 -25.77 -4.52 1.58
N ASP A 121 -26.97 -4.14 2.03
CA ASP A 121 -27.83 -3.17 1.35
C ASP A 121 -27.18 -1.79 1.27
N VAL A 122 -26.60 -1.31 2.39
CA VAL A 122 -25.86 -0.03 2.43
C VAL A 122 -24.67 -0.07 1.47
N ARG A 123 -23.90 -1.16 1.48
CA ARG A 123 -22.72 -1.31 0.62
C ARG A 123 -23.11 -1.39 -0.86
N MET A 124 -24.20 -2.08 -1.19
CA MET A 124 -24.74 -2.15 -2.55
C MET A 124 -25.20 -0.78 -3.06
N ALA A 125 -25.87 0.01 -2.21
CA ALA A 125 -26.30 1.36 -2.56
C ALA A 125 -25.09 2.28 -2.86
N MET A 126 -24.08 2.26 -2.00
CA MET A 126 -22.83 3.03 -2.18
C MET A 126 -22.10 2.64 -3.48
N LEU A 127 -22.01 1.34 -3.78
CA LEU A 127 -21.37 0.85 -5.00
C LEU A 127 -22.11 1.28 -6.26
N ARG A 128 -23.45 1.23 -6.26
CA ARG A 128 -24.26 1.72 -7.37
C ARG A 128 -24.05 3.19 -7.60
N GLU A 129 -24.03 4.01 -6.54
CA GLU A 129 -23.76 5.44 -6.65
C GLU A 129 -22.39 5.70 -7.30
N ARG A 130 -21.33 5.02 -6.83
CA ARG A 130 -19.96 5.21 -7.35
C ARG A 130 -19.76 4.75 -8.79
N ILE A 131 -20.44 3.69 -9.22
CA ILE A 131 -20.33 3.17 -10.60
C ILE A 131 -21.21 3.95 -11.57
N THR A 132 -22.33 4.48 -11.09
CA THR A 132 -23.31 5.19 -11.93
C THR A 132 -23.07 6.70 -11.97
N CYS A 133 -22.21 7.23 -11.09
CA CYS A 133 -21.80 8.63 -11.16
C CYS A 133 -21.11 8.88 -12.51
N ARG A 134 -21.78 9.72 -13.31
CA ARG A 134 -21.40 10.16 -14.65
C ARG A 134 -20.49 11.38 -14.57
#